data_AF-A0A7C6IAG4-F1
#
_entry.id   AF-A0A7C6IAG4-F1
#
_cell.length_a   1.000
_cell.length_b   1.000
_cell.length_c   1.000
_cell.angle_alpha   90.00
_cell.angle_beta   90.00
_cell.angle_gamma   90.00
#
_symmetry.space_group_name_H-M   'P 1'
#
loop_
_entity.id
_entity.type
_entity.pdbx_description
1 polymer ?
#
loop_
_entity_poly.entity_id
_entity_poly.type
_entity_poly.pdbx_seq_one_letter_code
_entity_poly.pdbx_strand_id
1 'polypeptide(L)'
;LVSDPKGKMTCVDIGPAIKAQDVIAFEAEGKRILFNCGIGLFDLDRLIEQLDDLPYQIPLRITDQDKDAGLYAQAEQITWEIIGLVHDPLFFAVRKTERFIASKLLMEMLSTSFPSEAASVSSIGEISADLNRGLESLLEWEYQLIKKDGRWVSK
;
A
#
# COMPACT_ATOMS: atom_id res chain seq x y z
N LEU A 1 -7.84 -3.60 5.39
CA LEU A 1 -9.13 -2.96 5.71
C LEU A 1 -9.61 -3.53 7.03
N VAL A 2 -10.27 -2.69 7.83
CA VAL A 2 -10.86 -3.06 9.12
C VAL A 2 -12.33 -2.70 9.12
N SER A 3 -13.15 -3.52 9.77
CA SER A 3 -14.57 -3.23 9.99
C SER A 3 -14.77 -2.59 11.35
N ASP A 4 -15.61 -1.56 11.41
CA ASP A 4 -16.14 -1.08 12.69
C ASP A 4 -17.25 -2.03 13.22
N PRO A 5 -17.73 -1.83 14.46
CA PRO A 5 -18.82 -2.65 15.01
C PRO A 5 -20.16 -2.56 14.26
N LYS A 6 -20.34 -1.56 13.39
CA LYS A 6 -21.52 -1.38 12.53
C LYS A 6 -21.34 -2.04 11.16
N GLY A 7 -20.20 -2.69 10.90
CA GLY A 7 -19.86 -3.33 9.63
C GLY A 7 -19.34 -2.37 8.56
N LYS A 8 -19.13 -1.09 8.89
CA LYS A 8 -18.53 -0.13 7.95
C LYS A 8 -17.04 -0.42 7.83
N MET A 9 -16.56 -0.51 6.59
CA MET A 9 -15.15 -0.76 6.30
C MET A 9 -14.36 0.55 6.28
N THR A 10 -13.13 0.51 6.77
CA THR A 10 -12.17 1.59 6.62
C THR A 10 -10.75 1.03 6.43
N CYS A 11 -9.80 1.89 6.09
CA CYS A 11 -8.38 1.59 6.05
C CYS A 11 -7.68 2.32 7.18
N VAL A 12 -6.80 1.64 7.92
CA VAL A 12 -6.06 2.22 9.04
C VAL A 12 -4.59 1.87 8.92
N ASP A 13 -3.72 2.76 9.40
CA ASP A 13 -2.28 2.51 9.42
C ASP A 13 -1.85 1.77 10.69
N ILE A 14 -0.86 0.89 10.51
CA ILE A 14 -0.24 0.12 11.59
C ILE A 14 0.69 1.05 12.37
N GLY A 15 0.48 1.15 13.68
CA GLY A 15 1.11 2.08 14.60
C GLY A 15 0.12 3.16 15.07
N PRO A 16 -0.28 4.11 14.19
CA PRO A 16 -1.14 5.23 14.58
C PRO A 16 -2.57 4.84 14.97
N ALA A 17 -3.12 3.81 14.33
CA ALA A 17 -4.53 3.45 14.48
C ALA A 17 -4.76 2.00 14.93
N ILE A 18 -3.88 1.06 14.53
CA ILE A 18 -3.89 -0.33 15.00
C ILE A 18 -2.49 -0.76 15.45
N LYS A 19 -2.37 -1.54 16.52
CA LYS A 19 -1.05 -2.01 16.97
C LYS A 19 -0.56 -3.13 16.05
N ALA A 20 0.75 -3.16 15.80
CA ALA A 20 1.37 -4.23 15.01
C ALA A 20 1.12 -5.63 15.60
N GLN A 21 1.06 -5.75 16.93
CA GLN A 21 0.78 -7.02 17.60
C GLN A 21 -0.62 -7.56 17.28
N ASP A 22 -1.62 -6.68 17.17
CA ASP A 22 -2.99 -7.06 16.84
C ASP A 22 -3.07 -7.58 15.40
N VAL A 23 -2.31 -6.95 14.49
CA VAL A 23 -2.18 -7.39 13.09
C VAL A 23 -1.55 -8.78 13.02
N ILE A 24 -0.44 -9.00 13.72
CA ILE A 24 0.26 -10.30 13.76
C ILE A 24 -0.64 -11.39 14.34
N ALA A 25 -1.35 -11.11 15.44
CA ALA A 25 -2.29 -12.06 16.03
C ALA A 25 -3.42 -12.41 15.06
N PHE A 26 -3.94 -11.42 14.33
CA PHE A 26 -4.98 -11.62 13.32
C PHE A 26 -4.50 -12.47 12.14
N GLU A 27 -3.27 -12.28 11.66
CA GLU A 27 -2.67 -13.12 10.62
C GLU A 27 -2.45 -14.56 11.10
N ALA A 28 -2.02 -14.74 12.36
CA ALA A 28 -1.79 -16.06 12.95
C ALA A 28 -3.07 -16.91 13.05
N GLU A 29 -4.24 -16.27 13.11
CA GLU A 29 -5.55 -16.93 13.05
C GLU A 29 -5.94 -17.38 11.61
N GLY A 30 -5.07 -17.17 10.62
CA GLY A 30 -5.32 -17.52 9.22
C GLY A 30 -6.29 -16.56 8.51
N LYS A 31 -6.63 -15.44 9.13
CA LYS A 31 -7.51 -14.43 8.55
C LYS A 31 -6.74 -13.60 7.52
N ARG A 32 -7.38 -13.32 6.38
CA ARG A 32 -6.76 -12.55 5.29
C ARG A 32 -6.79 -11.06 5.62
N ILE A 33 -5.63 -10.42 5.50
CA ILE A 33 -5.51 -8.97 5.60
C ILE A 33 -5.52 -8.37 4.19
N LEU A 34 -6.43 -7.43 3.96
CA LEU A 34 -6.43 -6.62 2.75
C LEU A 34 -5.52 -5.41 2.94
N PHE A 35 -4.41 -5.39 2.22
CA PHE A 35 -3.47 -4.27 2.21
C PHE A 35 -3.89 -3.22 1.17
N ASN A 36 -3.98 -1.96 1.58
CA ASN A 36 -4.30 -0.88 0.66
C ASN A 36 -3.08 -0.58 -0.24
N CYS A 37 -3.27 -0.63 -1.55
CA CYS A 37 -2.22 -0.35 -2.52
C CYS A 37 -1.97 1.15 -2.76
N GLY A 38 -2.72 2.03 -2.08
CA GLY A 38 -2.60 3.48 -2.26
C GLY A 38 -3.21 3.97 -3.58
N ILE A 39 -4.13 3.20 -4.16
CA ILE A 39 -4.83 3.53 -5.40
C ILE A 39 -6.32 3.59 -5.11
N GLY A 40 -6.97 4.65 -5.60
CA GLY A 40 -8.39 4.88 -5.46
C GLY A 40 -8.91 5.68 -6.65
N LEU A 41 -10.11 5.32 -7.09
CA LEU A 41 -10.82 6.06 -8.13
C LEU A 41 -11.97 6.80 -7.44
N PHE A 42 -11.98 8.12 -7.60
CA PHE A 42 -12.98 8.98 -7.01
C PHE A 42 -13.80 9.64 -8.11
N ASP A 43 -15.12 9.62 -7.94
CA ASP A 43 -16.02 10.49 -8.69
C ASP A 43 -15.84 11.91 -8.14
N LEU A 44 -15.27 12.80 -8.95
CA LEU A 44 -14.92 14.14 -8.52
C LEU A 44 -16.15 15.00 -8.27
N ASP A 45 -17.22 14.85 -9.06
CA ASP A 45 -18.43 15.63 -8.88
C ASP A 45 -19.04 15.34 -7.51
N ARG A 46 -19.07 14.05 -7.12
CA ARG A 46 -19.52 13.63 -5.79
C ARG A 46 -18.58 14.03 -4.66
N LEU A 47 -17.27 13.96 -4.90
CA LEU A 47 -16.28 14.28 -3.86
C LEU A 47 -16.29 15.78 -3.54
N ILE A 48 -16.35 16.63 -4.57
CA ILE A 48 -16.33 18.10 -4.43
C ILE A 48 -17.48 18.60 -3.57
N GLU A 49 -18.68 18.01 -3.70
CA GLU A 49 -19.84 18.34 -2.86
C GLU A 49 -19.60 18.12 -1.35
N GLN A 50 -18.60 17.33 -0.98
CA GLN A 50 -18.28 16.97 0.41
C GLN A 50 -16.95 17.56 0.90
N LEU A 51 -16.19 18.24 0.03
CA LEU A 51 -14.81 18.67 0.34
C LEU A 51 -14.69 19.67 1.48
N ASP A 52 -15.72 20.49 1.73
CA ASP A 52 -15.68 21.47 2.82
C ASP A 52 -15.76 20.81 4.21
N ASP A 53 -16.43 19.66 4.31
CA ASP A 53 -16.65 18.97 5.59
C ASP A 53 -15.71 17.78 5.79
N LEU A 54 -15.43 17.03 4.73
CA LEU A 54 -14.75 15.73 4.79
C LEU A 54 -13.36 15.80 5.45
N PRO A 55 -12.49 16.79 5.19
CA PRO A 55 -11.20 16.93 5.85
C PRO A 55 -11.30 17.04 7.38
N TYR A 56 -12.40 17.60 7.90
CA TYR A 56 -12.60 17.74 9.35
C TYR A 56 -13.22 16.48 9.99
N GLN A 57 -13.74 15.56 9.18
CA GLN A 57 -14.29 14.28 9.62
C GLN A 57 -13.25 13.15 9.63
N ILE A 58 -12.17 13.27 8.85
CA ILE A 58 -11.08 12.28 8.87
C ILE A 58 -10.41 12.31 10.26
N PRO A 59 -10.26 11.16 10.94
CA PRO A 59 -9.66 11.10 12.26
C PRO A 59 -8.26 11.73 12.29
N LEU A 60 -8.04 12.64 13.24
CA LEU A 60 -6.69 13.10 13.57
C LEU A 60 -6.03 12.06 14.47
N ARG A 61 -4.93 11.48 14.01
CA ARG A 61 -4.09 10.55 14.78
C ARG A 61 -2.92 11.33 15.37
N ILE A 62 -2.71 11.20 16.68
CA ILE A 62 -1.56 11.79 17.36
C ILE A 62 -0.69 10.64 17.83
N THR A 63 0.56 10.61 17.38
CA THR A 63 1.54 9.58 17.74
C THR A 63 2.83 10.21 18.23
N ASP A 64 3.45 9.61 19.25
CA ASP A 64 4.80 9.97 19.64
C ASP A 64 5.78 9.29 18.69
N GLN A 65 6.66 10.09 18.08
CA GLN A 65 7.73 9.65 17.19
C GLN A 65 9.07 9.88 17.87
N ASP A 66 9.90 8.84 17.86
CA ASP A 66 11.31 8.93 18.22
C ASP A 66 12.13 8.89 16.91
N LYS A 67 12.71 10.02 16.53
CA LYS A 67 13.51 10.19 15.30
C LYS A 67 14.84 10.83 15.65
N ASP A 68 15.73 10.95 14.66
CA ASP A 68 17.04 11.61 14.82
C ASP A 68 16.96 13.04 15.38
N ALA A 69 15.84 13.74 15.13
CA ALA A 69 15.58 15.08 15.65
C ALA A 69 15.11 15.11 17.12
N GLY A 70 14.91 13.94 17.74
CA GLY A 70 14.39 13.77 19.10
C GLY A 70 12.95 13.25 19.14
N LEU A 71 12.39 13.28 20.35
CA LEU A 71 11.02 12.88 20.65
C LEU A 71 10.05 14.02 20.35
N TYR A 72 9.04 13.77 19.52
CA TYR A 72 7.97 14.72 19.24
C TYR A 72 6.64 14.03 18.95
N ALA A 73 5.56 14.75 19.19
CA ALA A 73 4.23 14.33 18.79
C ALA A 73 4.00 14.70 17.31
N GLN A 74 3.62 13.72 16.51
CA GLN A 74 3.18 13.89 15.12
C GLN A 74 1.66 13.79 15.08
N ALA A 75 1.02 14.83 14.55
CA ALA A 75 -0.40 14.83 14.23
C ALA A 75 -0.57 14.56 12.73
N GLU A 76 -1.32 13.52 12.37
CA GLU A 76 -1.52 13.12 10.99
C GLU A 76 -2.96 12.69 10.72
N GLN A 77 -3.39 12.83 9.47
CA GLN A 77 -4.61 12.25 8.95
C GLN A 77 -4.25 11.23 7.90
N ILE A 78 -4.77 10.02 8.04
CA ILE A 78 -4.51 8.93 7.10
C ILE A 78 -5.51 9.09 5.95
N THR A 79 -5.02 9.45 4.75
CA THR A 79 -5.87 9.74 3.58
C THR A 79 -6.94 8.67 3.34
N TRP A 80 -6.58 7.40 3.52
CA TRP A 80 -7.46 6.27 3.23
C TRP A 80 -8.52 5.97 4.28
N GLU A 81 -8.50 6.66 5.43
CA GLU A 81 -9.63 6.63 6.37
C GLU A 81 -10.90 7.28 5.78
N ILE A 82 -10.77 7.99 4.65
CA ILE A 82 -11.90 8.46 3.82
C ILE A 82 -12.84 7.33 3.38
N ILE A 83 -12.34 6.09 3.26
CA ILE A 83 -13.16 4.90 2.94
C ILE A 83 -14.28 4.73 3.98
N GLY A 84 -13.98 5.04 5.24
CA GLY A 84 -14.95 5.03 6.34
C GLY A 84 -15.90 6.22 6.34
N LEU A 85 -15.81 7.16 5.39
CA LEU A 85 -16.66 8.35 5.29
C LEU A 85 -17.55 8.30 4.05
N VAL A 86 -17.01 7.84 2.92
CA VAL A 86 -17.76 7.75 1.66
C VAL A 86 -18.89 6.72 1.71
N HIS A 87 -19.93 6.96 0.89
CA HIS A 87 -21.07 6.06 0.75
C HIS A 87 -20.74 4.93 -0.24
N ASP A 88 -21.00 3.68 0.16
CA ASP A 88 -20.83 2.45 -0.64
C ASP A 88 -19.52 2.35 -1.45
N PRO A 89 -18.34 2.35 -0.79
CA PRO A 89 -17.08 2.16 -1.49
C PRO A 89 -16.99 0.76 -2.12
N LEU A 90 -16.48 0.70 -3.36
CA LEU A 90 -16.14 -0.55 -4.04
C LEU A 90 -14.66 -0.89 -3.84
N PHE A 91 -14.37 -2.18 -3.65
CA PHE A 91 -13.02 -2.69 -3.45
C PHE A 91 -12.65 -3.69 -4.54
N PHE A 92 -11.50 -3.49 -5.18
CA PHE A 92 -10.95 -4.42 -6.16
C PHE A 92 -9.69 -5.07 -5.59
N ALA A 93 -9.69 -6.40 -5.50
CA ALA A 93 -8.48 -7.15 -5.21
C ALA A 93 -7.59 -7.16 -6.47
N VAL A 94 -6.33 -6.76 -6.31
CA VAL A 94 -5.36 -6.69 -7.40
C VAL A 94 -4.15 -7.56 -7.09
N ARG A 95 -3.46 -8.04 -8.13
CA ARG A 95 -2.20 -8.78 -7.97
C ARG A 95 -1.08 -7.80 -7.60
N LYS A 96 -0.29 -8.15 -6.58
CA LYS A 96 0.85 -7.32 -6.11
C LYS A 96 1.81 -6.97 -7.24
N THR A 97 2.15 -7.95 -8.06
CA THR A 97 3.09 -7.83 -9.20
C THR A 97 2.59 -6.93 -10.33
N GLU A 98 1.31 -6.54 -10.35
CA GLU A 98 0.72 -5.75 -11.43
C GLU A 98 0.33 -4.34 -11.00
N ARG A 99 -0.01 -4.15 -9.71
CA ARG A 99 -0.60 -2.88 -9.24
C ARG A 99 -0.01 -2.38 -7.93
N PHE A 100 0.92 -3.12 -7.31
CA PHE A 100 1.52 -2.71 -6.03
C PHE A 100 2.98 -3.20 -5.86
N ILE A 101 3.86 -2.70 -6.72
CA ILE A 101 5.32 -2.87 -6.57
C ILE A 101 5.86 -1.72 -5.71
N ALA A 102 5.83 -1.90 -4.39
CA ALA A 102 6.28 -0.89 -3.45
C ALA A 102 7.81 -0.73 -3.43
N SER A 103 8.28 0.50 -3.28
CA SER A 103 9.71 0.85 -3.15
C SER A 103 10.05 1.41 -1.77
N LYS A 104 9.30 1.03 -0.72
CA LYS A 104 9.42 1.62 0.61
C LYS A 104 10.62 1.09 1.39
N LEU A 105 10.97 -0.17 1.17
CA LEU A 105 12.12 -0.80 1.80
C LEU A 105 13.24 -1.02 0.79
N LEU A 106 14.49 -0.79 1.21
CA LEU A 106 15.67 -1.08 0.39
C LEU A 106 15.67 -2.54 -0.10
N MET A 107 15.28 -3.47 0.77
CA MET A 107 15.18 -4.88 0.40
C MET A 107 14.15 -5.14 -0.71
N GLU A 108 12.98 -4.48 -0.67
CA GLU A 108 11.99 -4.60 -1.75
C GLU A 108 12.54 -4.05 -3.08
N MET A 109 13.27 -2.92 -3.04
CA MET A 109 13.90 -2.35 -4.22
C MET A 109 14.98 -3.26 -4.80
N LEU A 110 15.82 -3.85 -3.94
CA LEU A 110 16.86 -4.80 -4.36
C LEU A 110 16.23 -6.07 -4.96
N SER A 111 15.24 -6.66 -4.29
CA SER A 111 14.54 -7.85 -4.79
C SER A 111 13.86 -7.60 -6.14
N THR A 112 13.22 -6.44 -6.30
CA THR A 112 12.53 -6.10 -7.55
C THR A 112 13.52 -5.78 -8.68
N SER A 113 14.69 -5.20 -8.37
CA SER A 113 15.66 -4.75 -9.40
C SER A 113 16.67 -5.84 -9.80
N PHE A 114 17.06 -6.69 -8.85
CA PHE A 114 18.08 -7.71 -8.99
C PHE A 114 17.55 -9.03 -8.41
N PRO A 115 16.68 -9.75 -9.15
CA PRO A 115 16.16 -11.02 -8.68
C PRO A 115 17.33 -11.97 -8.43
N SER A 116 17.33 -12.64 -7.28
CA SER A 116 18.39 -13.59 -6.96
C SER A 116 18.32 -14.78 -7.91
N GLU A 117 19.44 -15.13 -8.56
CA GLU A 117 19.55 -16.39 -9.31
C GLU A 117 19.32 -17.62 -8.40
N ALA A 118 19.46 -17.45 -7.09
CA ALA A 118 19.13 -18.45 -6.07
C ALA A 118 17.62 -18.58 -5.78
N ALA A 119 16.76 -18.19 -6.73
CA ALA A 119 15.32 -18.43 -6.68
C ALA A 119 14.96 -19.90 -6.36
N SER A 120 15.86 -20.84 -6.65
CA SER A 120 15.69 -22.26 -6.34
C SER A 120 15.93 -22.67 -4.88
N VAL A 121 16.39 -21.76 -4.00
CA VAL A 121 16.88 -22.13 -2.65
C VAL A 121 16.08 -21.51 -1.50
N SER A 122 15.21 -20.51 -1.74
CA SER A 122 14.38 -19.92 -0.68
C SER A 122 13.09 -19.26 -1.20
N SER A 123 12.04 -19.26 -0.38
CA SER A 123 10.73 -18.60 -0.66
C SER A 123 10.85 -17.10 -0.96
N ILE A 124 11.90 -16.44 -0.43
CA ILE A 124 12.21 -15.04 -0.74
C ILE A 124 12.67 -14.87 -2.19
N GLY A 125 13.41 -15.85 -2.72
CA GLY A 125 13.89 -15.85 -4.10
C GLY A 125 12.75 -15.92 -5.11
N GLU A 126 11.73 -16.74 -4.85
CA GLU A 126 10.51 -16.84 -5.68
C GLU A 126 9.74 -15.51 -5.72
N ILE A 127 9.48 -14.91 -4.56
CA ILE A 127 8.80 -13.61 -4.47
C ILE A 127 9.61 -12.52 -5.18
N SER A 128 10.94 -12.53 -5.04
CA SER A 128 11.85 -11.60 -5.70
C SER A 128 11.76 -11.70 -7.23
N ALA A 129 11.79 -12.92 -7.76
CA ALA A 129 11.63 -13.17 -9.19
C ALA A 129 10.23 -12.74 -9.70
N ASP A 130 9.18 -13.00 -8.93
CA ASP A 130 7.82 -12.58 -9.28
C ASP A 130 7.68 -11.05 -9.34
N LEU A 131 8.23 -10.34 -8.36
CA LEU A 131 8.23 -8.87 -8.34
C LEU A 131 9.04 -8.28 -9.49
N ASN A 132 10.21 -8.84 -9.79
CA ASN A 132 11.02 -8.40 -10.93
C ASN A 132 10.28 -8.60 -12.26
N ARG A 133 9.68 -9.79 -12.49
CA ARG A 133 8.87 -10.05 -13.70
C ARG A 133 7.69 -9.09 -13.81
N GLY A 134 7.03 -8.80 -12.68
CA GLY A 134 5.97 -7.79 -12.62
C GLY A 134 6.47 -6.41 -13.05
N LEU A 135 7.63 -5.98 -12.55
CA LEU A 135 8.24 -4.71 -12.92
C LEU A 135 8.60 -4.66 -14.42
N GLU A 136 9.25 -5.70 -14.96
CA GLU A 136 9.61 -5.74 -16.37
C GLU A 136 8.38 -5.68 -17.28
N SER A 137 7.32 -6.43 -16.92
CA SER A 137 6.05 -6.40 -17.63
C SER A 137 5.42 -5.00 -17.63
N LEU A 138 5.40 -4.32 -16.47
CA LEU A 138 4.90 -2.96 -16.37
C LEU A 138 5.70 -1.99 -17.24
N LEU A 139 7.03 -2.06 -17.19
CA LEU A 139 7.91 -1.20 -17.98
C LEU A 139 7.71 -1.39 -19.49
N GLU A 140 7.57 -2.63 -19.94
CA GLU A 140 7.37 -2.95 -21.35
C GLU A 140 5.96 -2.61 -21.86
N TRP A 141 4.92 -3.04 -21.13
CA TRP A 141 3.55 -3.04 -21.65
C TRP A 141 2.73 -1.84 -21.20
N GLU A 142 2.85 -1.40 -19.95
CA GLU A 142 2.09 -0.23 -19.46
C GLU A 142 2.84 1.07 -19.77
N TYR A 143 4.15 1.10 -19.55
CA TYR A 143 4.98 2.29 -19.80
C TYR A 143 5.60 2.34 -21.19
N GLN A 144 5.40 1.29 -22.01
CA GLN A 144 5.84 1.25 -23.41
C GLN A 144 7.35 1.48 -23.61
N LEU A 145 8.16 1.06 -22.64
CA LEU A 145 9.62 1.14 -22.72
C LEU A 145 10.18 -0.09 -23.45
N ILE A 146 11.41 0.04 -23.95
CA ILE A 146 12.17 -1.06 -24.54
C ILE A 146 13.50 -1.24 -23.82
N LYS A 147 13.95 -2.48 -23.69
CA LYS A 147 15.23 -2.81 -23.06
C LYS A 147 16.35 -2.81 -24.11
N LYS A 148 17.27 -1.84 -24.03
CA LYS A 148 18.48 -1.74 -24.88
C LYS A 148 19.72 -1.75 -23.99
N ASP A 149 20.66 -2.66 -24.26
CA ASP A 149 21.91 -2.80 -23.51
C ASP A 149 21.71 -2.86 -21.98
N GLY A 150 20.69 -3.59 -21.55
CA GLY A 150 20.34 -3.74 -20.12
C GLY A 150 19.66 -2.52 -19.48
N ARG A 151 19.29 -1.49 -20.27
CA ARG A 151 18.62 -0.28 -19.79
C ARG A 151 17.25 -0.12 -20.42
N TRP A 152 16.28 0.31 -19.61
CA TRP A 152 14.95 0.68 -20.09
C TRP A 152 15.00 2.10 -20.67
N VAL A 153 14.59 2.24 -21.93
CA VAL A 153 14.53 3.53 -22.64
C VAL A 153 13.16 3.71 -23.26
N SER A 154 12.71 4.96 -23.41
CA SER A 154 11.51 5.25 -24.20
C SER A 154 11.70 4.76 -25.64
N LYS A 155 10.61 4.28 -26.23
CA LYS A 155 10.56 3.95 -27.67
C LYS A 155 10.94 5.15 -28.52
#